data_AF-A0A822H1E2-F1
#
_entry.id   AF-A0A822H1E2-F1
#
_cell.length_a   1.000
_cell.length_b   1.000
_cell.length_c   1.000
_cell.angle_alpha   90.00
_cell.angle_beta   90.00
_cell.angle_gamma   90.00
#
_symmetry.space_group_name_H-M   'P 1'
#
loop_
_entity.id
_entity.type
_entity.pdbx_description
1 polymer ?
#
loop_
_entity_poly.entity_id
_entity_poly.type
_entity_poly.pdbx_seq_one_letter_code
_entity_poly.pdbx_strand_id
1 'polypeptide(L)'
;TSQILSHIVTLPQLDSIFIFNWEKVNNEHLVLDNSKLIGIYNELDLLCLSIEEQVDFLDRHLQTFSFFDQDELLTKDLSKQTIDLLWFQLYHDIICELTHDEEAKQELIDACRSYYQNNIKELEVVKKLDNEYRSEEAIQ
;
A
#
# COMPACT_ATOMS: atom_id res chain seq x y z
N THR A 1 -1.87 33.20 4.93
CA THR A 1 -1.49 31.79 4.71
C THR A 1 -2.57 30.83 5.19
N SER A 2 -3.10 30.95 6.42
CA SER A 2 -4.15 30.05 6.96
C SER A 2 -5.43 29.93 6.09
N GLN A 3 -5.95 31.04 5.54
CA GLN A 3 -7.17 31.00 4.69
C GLN A 3 -6.97 30.28 3.35
N ILE A 4 -5.76 30.28 2.79
CA ILE A 4 -5.50 29.60 1.51
C ILE A 4 -5.40 28.10 1.76
N LEU A 5 -4.73 27.70 2.85
CA LEU A 5 -4.57 26.30 3.24
C LEU A 5 -5.93 25.61 3.44
N SER A 6 -6.87 26.28 4.12
CA SER A 6 -8.20 25.72 4.38
C SER A 6 -9.04 25.47 3.11
N HIS A 7 -8.79 26.22 2.03
CA HIS A 7 -9.47 25.99 0.74
C HIS A 7 -8.74 24.97 -0.13
N ILE A 8 -7.42 24.83 0.02
CA ILE A 8 -6.62 23.85 -0.73
C ILE A 8 -6.87 22.44 -0.21
N VAL A 9 -7.01 22.27 1.10
CA VAL A 9 -7.17 20.94 1.74
C VAL A 9 -8.48 20.25 1.32
N THR A 10 -9.52 21.03 1.00
CA THR A 10 -10.81 20.49 0.53
C THR A 10 -10.77 19.96 -0.90
N LEU A 11 -9.69 20.22 -1.66
CA LEU A 11 -9.57 19.74 -3.04
C LEU A 11 -9.34 18.23 -3.08
N PRO A 12 -10.24 17.43 -3.69
CA PRO A 12 -10.11 15.97 -3.70
C PRO A 12 -8.91 15.47 -4.50
N GLN A 13 -8.43 16.25 -5.46
CA GLN A 13 -7.27 15.92 -6.32
C GLN A 13 -5.93 16.08 -5.60
N LEU A 14 -5.96 16.73 -4.43
CA LEU A 14 -4.79 17.03 -3.66
C LEU A 14 -4.61 15.92 -2.63
N ASP A 15 -3.55 15.15 -2.79
CA ASP A 15 -3.21 14.03 -1.90
C ASP A 15 -2.35 14.51 -0.72
N SER A 16 -1.23 15.18 -1.04
CA SER A 16 -0.19 15.53 -0.08
C SER A 16 0.25 17.00 -0.20
N ILE A 17 0.47 17.66 0.95
CA ILE A 17 0.94 19.04 1.06
C ILE A 17 2.25 19.07 1.85
N PHE A 18 3.25 19.77 1.32
CA PHE A 18 4.52 20.03 1.97
C PHE A 18 4.72 21.55 2.07
N ILE A 19 5.13 22.03 3.24
CA ILE A 19 5.38 23.47 3.44
C ILE A 19 6.85 23.66 3.80
N PHE A 20 7.56 24.43 2.98
CA PHE A 20 8.91 24.87 3.32
C PHE A 20 8.86 26.25 3.99
N ASN A 21 9.51 26.39 5.15
CA ASN A 21 9.67 27.67 5.82
C ASN A 21 11.07 27.79 6.43
N TRP A 22 11.83 28.76 5.94
CA TRP A 22 13.19 29.04 6.40
C TRP A 22 13.25 29.48 7.87
N GLU A 23 12.22 30.18 8.35
CA GLU A 23 12.12 30.59 9.74
C GLU A 23 11.32 29.56 10.55
N LYS A 24 11.85 29.16 11.71
CA LYS A 24 11.19 28.21 12.62
C LYS A 24 9.97 28.87 13.27
N VAL A 25 8.88 28.95 12.51
CA VAL A 25 7.58 29.43 13.01
C VAL A 25 6.85 28.24 13.63
N ASN A 26 6.44 28.36 14.89
CA ASN A 26 5.62 27.36 15.58
C ASN A 26 4.27 27.23 14.88
N ASN A 27 4.21 26.33 13.91
CA ASN A 27 3.03 26.02 13.10
C ASN A 27 2.49 24.61 13.40
N GLU A 28 2.86 24.03 14.54
CA GLU A 28 2.47 22.68 14.96
C GLU A 28 0.94 22.46 14.93
N HIS A 29 0.17 23.52 15.22
CA HIS A 29 -1.29 23.49 15.14
C HIS A 29 -1.83 23.27 13.71
N LEU A 30 -1.11 23.71 12.67
CA LEU A 30 -1.57 23.55 11.28
C LEU A 30 -1.45 22.11 10.77
N VAL A 31 -0.48 21.36 11.31
CA VAL A 31 -0.22 19.94 11.00
C VAL A 31 -1.31 19.05 11.58
N LEU A 32 -1.75 19.34 12.80
CA LEU A 32 -2.78 18.55 13.49
C LEU A 32 -4.18 18.67 12.86
N ASP A 33 -4.49 19.82 12.26
CA ASP A 33 -5.82 20.10 11.71
C ASP A 33 -6.01 19.67 10.25
N ASN A 34 -4.94 19.26 9.54
CA ASN A 34 -5.00 18.91 8.12
C ASN A 34 -4.45 17.52 7.83
N SER A 35 -5.34 16.57 7.55
CA SER A 35 -4.98 15.19 7.20
C SER A 35 -4.12 15.04 5.94
N LYS A 36 -4.05 16.08 5.09
CA LYS A 36 -3.23 16.12 3.86
C LYS A 36 -1.89 16.81 4.03
N LEU A 37 -1.63 17.44 5.18
CA LEU A 37 -0.36 18.11 5.44
C LEU A 37 0.64 17.09 5.99
N ILE A 38 1.59 16.69 5.13
CA ILE A 38 2.62 15.71 5.49
C ILE A 38 3.62 16.31 6.47
N GLY A 39 4.00 17.57 6.25
CA GLY A 39 4.89 18.25 7.18
C GLY A 39 5.25 19.68 6.81
N ILE A 40 5.89 20.33 7.77
CA ILE A 40 6.48 21.65 7.62
C ILE A 40 7.99 21.52 7.85
N TYR A 41 8.77 21.92 6.87
CA TYR A 41 10.21 21.69 6.80
C TYR A 41 10.94 23.02 6.80
N ASN A 42 12.04 23.08 7.53
CA ASN A 42 12.97 24.21 7.56
C ASN A 42 14.34 23.88 6.95
N GLU A 43 14.56 22.61 6.62
CA GLU A 43 15.75 22.11 5.94
C GLU A 43 15.33 21.52 4.59
N LEU A 44 16.01 21.91 3.51
CA LEU A 44 15.68 21.45 2.17
C LEU A 44 15.90 19.95 2.01
N ASP A 45 16.96 19.41 2.62
CA ASP A 45 17.26 17.98 2.54
C ASP A 45 16.12 17.14 3.15
N LEU A 46 15.57 17.57 4.29
CA LEU A 46 14.43 16.90 4.93
C LEU A 46 13.13 17.03 4.12
N LEU A 47 12.92 18.16 3.45
CA LEU A 47 11.80 18.33 2.52
C LEU A 47 11.93 17.38 1.33
N CYS A 48 13.10 17.35 0.69
CA CYS A 48 13.36 16.48 -0.46
C CYS A 48 13.18 15.02 -0.09
N LEU A 49 13.76 14.58 1.03
CA LEU A 49 13.62 13.22 1.53
C LEU A 49 12.15 12.84 1.77
N SER A 50 11.38 13.73 2.40
CA SER A 50 9.94 13.48 2.64
C SER A 50 9.11 13.41 1.34
N ILE A 51 9.47 14.23 0.33
CA ILE A 51 8.83 14.15 -0.99
C ILE A 51 9.17 12.82 -1.66
N GLU A 52 10.44 12.40 -1.62
CA GLU A 52 10.88 11.11 -2.16
C GLU A 52 10.15 9.95 -1.48
N GLU A 53 10.09 9.93 -0.14
CA GLU A 53 9.36 8.91 0.61
C GLU A 53 7.87 8.85 0.26
N GLN A 54 7.22 10.00 0.08
CA GLN A 54 5.81 10.05 -0.30
C GLN A 54 5.59 9.58 -1.74
N VAL A 55 6.50 9.90 -2.66
CA VAL A 55 6.46 9.41 -4.05
C VAL A 55 6.66 7.90 -4.08
N ASP A 56 7.64 7.36 -3.36
CA ASP A 56 7.90 5.92 -3.27
C ASP A 56 6.76 5.16 -2.59
N PHE A 57 6.12 5.77 -1.59
CA PHE A 57 4.89 5.26 -1.00
C PHE A 57 3.80 5.18 -2.06
N LEU A 58 3.49 6.27 -2.75
CA LEU A 58 2.48 6.31 -3.80
C LEU A 58 2.76 5.32 -4.94
N ASP A 59 4.02 5.18 -5.38
CA ASP A 59 4.39 4.26 -6.45
C ASP A 59 4.17 2.80 -6.05
N ARG A 60 4.57 2.41 -4.83
CA ARG A 60 4.25 1.08 -4.28
C ARG A 60 2.75 0.85 -4.20
N HIS A 61 2.00 1.86 -3.76
CA HIS A 61 0.55 1.78 -3.67
C HIS A 61 -0.12 1.65 -5.04
N LEU A 62 0.33 2.38 -6.06
CA LEU A 62 -0.17 2.28 -7.43
C LEU A 62 0.13 0.90 -8.04
N GLN A 63 1.32 0.35 -7.80
CA GLN A 63 1.64 -1.01 -8.18
C GLN A 63 0.70 -2.01 -7.50
N THR A 64 0.43 -1.83 -6.20
CA THR A 64 -0.55 -2.66 -5.50
C THR A 64 -1.97 -2.52 -6.07
N PHE A 65 -2.42 -1.30 -6.38
CA PHE A 65 -3.74 -1.06 -6.97
C PHE A 65 -3.88 -1.64 -8.38
N SER A 66 -2.78 -1.77 -9.12
CA SER A 66 -2.78 -2.43 -10.43
C SER A 66 -3.24 -3.88 -10.38
N PHE A 67 -3.16 -4.54 -9.20
CA PHE A 67 -3.68 -5.88 -8.98
C PHE A 67 -5.20 -5.93 -8.70
N PHE A 68 -5.83 -4.80 -8.33
CA PHE A 68 -7.21 -4.78 -7.83
C PHE A 68 -8.27 -4.24 -8.80
N ASP A 69 -7.90 -3.45 -9.82
CA ASP A 69 -8.66 -3.24 -11.08
C ASP A 69 -8.03 -2.12 -11.93
N GLN A 70 -7.89 -2.32 -13.24
CA GLN A 70 -7.28 -1.33 -14.15
C GLN A 70 -8.26 -0.23 -14.64
N ASP A 71 -9.58 -0.44 -14.52
CA ASP A 71 -10.58 0.39 -15.23
C ASP A 71 -11.15 1.58 -14.40
N GLU A 72 -10.91 1.66 -13.08
CA GLU A 72 -11.59 2.66 -12.22
C GLU A 72 -10.67 3.51 -11.32
N LEU A 73 -9.37 3.60 -11.66
CA LEU A 73 -8.36 4.30 -10.84
C LEU A 73 -8.62 5.81 -10.64
N LEU A 74 -9.42 6.46 -11.50
CA LEU A 74 -9.55 7.92 -11.51
C LEU A 74 -10.73 8.48 -10.72
N THR A 75 -11.65 7.64 -10.22
CA THR A 75 -12.88 8.12 -9.53
C THR A 75 -13.17 7.44 -8.19
N LYS A 76 -12.31 6.53 -7.72
CA LYS A 76 -12.57 5.74 -6.51
C LYS A 76 -12.12 6.46 -5.24
N ASP A 77 -12.95 6.34 -4.21
CA ASP A 77 -12.70 6.84 -2.86
C ASP A 77 -11.59 6.01 -2.20
N LEU A 78 -10.37 6.55 -2.25
CA LEU A 78 -9.14 5.92 -1.76
C LEU A 78 -9.25 5.49 -0.29
N SER A 79 -10.09 6.16 0.52
CA SER A 79 -10.26 5.86 1.95
C SER A 79 -10.88 4.48 2.21
N LYS A 80 -11.72 3.99 1.29
CA LYS A 80 -12.36 2.66 1.42
C LYS A 80 -11.43 1.54 0.98
N GLN A 81 -10.56 1.82 0.00
CA GLN A 81 -9.60 0.84 -0.49
C GLN A 81 -8.31 0.80 0.34
N THR A 82 -8.07 1.78 1.22
CA THR A 82 -6.95 1.75 2.16
C THR A 82 -6.98 0.47 3.03
N ILE A 83 -8.16 -0.04 3.38
CA ILE A 83 -8.27 -1.28 4.18
C ILE A 83 -7.86 -2.49 3.34
N ASP A 84 -8.39 -2.64 2.13
CA ASP A 84 -8.04 -3.75 1.23
C ASP A 84 -6.54 -3.72 0.87
N LEU A 85 -6.00 -2.53 0.74
CA LEU A 85 -4.59 -2.26 0.45
C LEU A 85 -3.68 -2.63 1.63
N LEU A 86 -4.04 -2.23 2.85
CA LEU A 86 -3.31 -2.63 4.07
C LEU A 86 -3.37 -4.15 4.26
N TRP A 87 -4.52 -4.77 3.95
CA TRP A 87 -4.64 -6.23 3.96
C TRP A 87 -3.77 -6.90 2.91
N PHE A 88 -3.67 -6.33 1.70
CA PHE A 88 -2.77 -6.86 0.68
C PHE A 88 -1.30 -6.69 1.06
N GLN A 89 -0.90 -5.54 1.60
CA GLN A 89 0.47 -5.31 2.06
C GLN A 89 0.83 -6.29 3.17
N LEU A 90 -0.04 -6.44 4.17
CA LEU A 90 0.15 -7.42 5.23
C LEU A 90 0.22 -8.86 4.68
N TYR A 91 -0.65 -9.19 3.72
CA TYR A 91 -0.64 -10.48 3.07
C TYR A 91 0.67 -10.72 2.31
N HIS A 92 1.12 -9.73 1.53
CA HIS A 92 2.38 -9.78 0.79
C HIS A 92 3.57 -9.98 1.74
N ASP A 93 3.68 -9.17 2.79
CA ASP A 93 4.77 -9.25 3.77
C ASP A 93 4.80 -10.61 4.45
N ILE A 94 3.63 -11.14 4.86
CA ILE A 94 3.53 -12.49 5.42
C ILE A 94 4.01 -13.54 4.41
N ILE A 95 3.55 -13.46 3.16
CA ILE A 95 3.94 -14.43 2.12
C ILE A 95 5.44 -14.37 1.85
N CYS A 96 6.04 -13.18 1.79
CA CYS A 96 7.48 -12.99 1.58
C CYS A 96 8.33 -13.45 2.78
N GLU A 97 7.80 -13.41 4.00
CA GLU A 97 8.51 -13.93 5.18
C GLU A 97 8.39 -15.46 5.36
N LEU A 98 7.48 -16.12 4.63
CA LEU A 98 7.38 -17.58 4.68
C LEU A 98 8.64 -18.23 4.09
N THR A 99 9.02 -19.38 4.64
CA THR A 99 10.04 -20.23 4.03
C THR A 99 9.52 -20.75 2.69
N HIS A 100 10.28 -20.52 1.62
CA HIS A 100 9.88 -20.85 0.26
C HIS A 100 10.38 -22.24 -0.19
N ASP A 101 10.73 -23.12 0.74
CA ASP A 101 11.16 -24.47 0.39
C ASP A 101 9.97 -25.37 0.01
N GLU A 102 10.29 -26.53 -0.58
CA GLU A 102 9.28 -27.51 -1.02
C GLU A 102 8.50 -28.11 0.17
N GLU A 103 9.04 -28.06 1.39
CA GLU A 103 8.35 -28.53 2.60
C GLU A 103 7.21 -27.57 2.98
N ALA A 104 7.49 -26.27 3.02
CA ALA A 104 6.49 -25.24 3.25
C ALA A 104 5.43 -25.18 2.13
N LYS A 105 5.84 -25.39 0.87
CA LYS A 105 4.89 -25.56 -0.24
C LYS A 105 3.93 -26.71 0.04
N GLN A 106 4.45 -27.85 0.47
CA GLN A 106 3.63 -29.03 0.71
C GLN A 106 2.68 -28.85 1.89
N GLU A 107 3.12 -28.21 2.96
CA GLU A 107 2.27 -27.83 4.09
C GLU A 107 1.12 -26.90 3.67
N LEU A 108 1.40 -25.91 2.82
CA LEU A 108 0.39 -25.01 2.26
C LEU A 108 -0.64 -25.79 1.42
N ILE A 109 -0.17 -26.68 0.54
CA ILE A 109 -1.05 -27.52 -0.30
C ILE A 109 -1.96 -28.39 0.56
N ASP A 110 -1.43 -29.04 1.58
CA ASP A 110 -2.20 -29.92 2.45
C ASP A 110 -3.21 -29.14 3.29
N ALA A 111 -2.83 -27.97 3.80
CA ALA A 111 -3.75 -27.05 4.48
C ALA A 111 -4.89 -26.60 3.55
N CYS A 112 -4.58 -26.19 2.31
CA CYS A 112 -5.58 -25.79 1.33
C CYS A 112 -6.51 -26.94 0.93
N ARG A 113 -5.99 -28.16 0.74
CA ARG A 113 -6.82 -29.36 0.45
C ARG A 113 -7.79 -29.66 1.57
N SER A 114 -7.34 -29.55 2.82
CA SER A 114 -8.18 -29.73 4.00
C SER A 114 -9.29 -28.66 4.08
N TYR A 115 -8.92 -27.40 3.86
CA TYR A 115 -9.85 -26.27 3.93
C TYR A 115 -10.91 -26.31 2.80
N TYR A 116 -10.48 -26.56 1.56
CA TYR A 116 -11.34 -26.60 0.37
C TYR A 116 -11.89 -27.99 0.05
N GLN A 117 -11.87 -28.94 0.99
CA GLN A 117 -12.28 -30.35 0.77
C GLN A 117 -13.65 -30.53 0.08
N ASN A 118 -14.56 -29.56 0.26
CA ASN A 118 -15.92 -29.60 -0.31
C ASN A 118 -16.09 -28.66 -1.51
N ASN A 119 -15.02 -28.03 -2.00
CA ASN A 119 -15.08 -27.07 -3.09
C ASN A 119 -14.17 -27.47 -4.26
N ILE A 120 -14.79 -28.13 -5.25
CA ILE A 120 -14.10 -28.75 -6.38
C ILE A 120 -13.31 -27.73 -7.21
N LYS A 121 -13.86 -26.52 -7.40
CA LYS A 121 -13.19 -25.49 -8.22
C LYS A 121 -11.88 -25.04 -7.57
N GLU A 122 -11.89 -24.81 -6.27
CA GLU A 122 -10.75 -24.36 -5.50
C GLU A 122 -9.72 -25.49 -5.37
N LEU A 123 -10.15 -26.75 -5.29
CA LEU A 123 -9.25 -27.90 -5.36
C LEU A 123 -8.55 -28.03 -6.72
N GLU A 124 -9.16 -27.63 -7.83
CA GLU A 124 -8.48 -27.55 -9.13
C GLU A 124 -7.40 -26.47 -9.12
N VAL A 125 -7.64 -25.32 -8.49
CA VAL A 125 -6.64 -24.27 -8.31
C VAL A 125 -5.48 -24.75 -7.45
N VAL A 126 -5.75 -25.45 -6.34
CA VAL A 126 -4.72 -26.05 -5.47
C VAL A 126 -3.91 -27.09 -6.24
N LYS A 127 -4.54 -27.90 -7.10
CA LYS A 127 -3.84 -28.86 -7.95
C LYS A 127 -2.96 -28.17 -8.99
N LYS A 128 -3.40 -27.04 -9.53
CA LYS A 128 -2.59 -26.23 -10.45
C LYS A 128 -1.36 -25.68 -9.73
N LEU A 129 -1.54 -25.15 -8.53
CA LEU A 129 -0.45 -24.67 -7.66
C LEU A 129 0.58 -25.77 -7.40
N ASP A 130 0.13 -26.98 -7.02
CA ASP A 130 1.01 -28.13 -6.75
C ASP A 130 1.91 -28.47 -7.96
N ASN A 131 1.31 -28.54 -9.15
CA ASN A 131 1.99 -28.97 -10.36
C ASN A 131 2.90 -27.90 -10.97
N GLU A 132 2.43 -26.66 -11.02
CA GLU A 132 3.05 -25.58 -11.78
C GLU A 132 4.03 -24.75 -10.95
N TYR A 133 3.77 -24.57 -9.65
CA TYR A 133 4.63 -23.74 -8.80
C TYR A 133 6.02 -24.37 -8.59
N ARG A 134 7.05 -23.55 -8.75
CA ARG A 134 8.44 -23.84 -8.40
C ARG A 134 8.91 -22.79 -7.42
N SER A 135 9.63 -23.18 -6.37
CA SER A 135 10.19 -22.24 -5.38
C SER A 135 11.08 -21.15 -5.99
N GLU A 136 11.64 -21.42 -7.18
CA GLU A 136 12.44 -20.48 -7.96
C GLU A 136 11.62 -19.32 -8.55
N GLU A 137 10.30 -19.49 -8.67
CA GLU A 137 9.33 -18.51 -9.16
C GLU A 137 8.60 -17.80 -8.01
N ALA A 138 9.02 -18.03 -6.76
CA ALA A 138 8.49 -17.35 -5.59
C ALA A 138 8.65 -15.82 -5.70
N ILE A 139 7.67 -15.10 -5.16
CA ILE A 139 7.76 -13.64 -5.03
C ILE A 139 8.91 -13.32 -4.07
N GLN A 140 9.90 -12.56 -4.54
CA GLN A 140 11.06 -12.11 -3.76
C GLN A 140 10.84 -10.73 -3.14
#